data_AF-A0A3S4KAD8-F1
#
_entry.id   AF-A0A3S4KAD8-F1
#
_cell.length_a   1.000
_cell.length_b   1.000
_cell.length_c   1.000
_cell.angle_alpha   90.00
_cell.angle_beta   90.00
_cell.angle_gamma   90.00
#
_symmetry.space_group_name_H-M   'P 1'
#
loop_
_entity.id
_entity.type
_entity.pdbx_description
1 polymer ?
#
loop_
_entity_poly.entity_id
_entity_poly.type
_entity_poly.pdbx_seq_one_letter_code
_entity_poly.pdbx_strand_id
1 'polypeptide(L)' 'MAKQQLGLSPQDSLGTRSKAIGIARNVGAHYVLYSSASGNVNAPTLQMQLMLVQTGEIIWSGKGAVSQQ' A
#
# COMPACT_ATOMS: atom_id res chain seq x y z
N MET A 1 11.81 21.72 2.39
CA MET A 1 11.63 21.38 0.96
C MET A 1 12.04 19.93 0.62
N ALA A 2 11.80 18.94 1.49
CA ALA A 2 12.14 17.53 1.21
C ALA A 2 10.96 16.66 0.73
N LYS A 3 9.71 17.15 0.86
CA LYS A 3 8.49 16.40 0.51
C LYS A 3 8.12 16.49 -0.98
N GLN A 4 8.61 17.51 -1.69
CA GLN A 4 8.29 17.74 -3.11
C GLN A 4 9.25 17.04 -4.09
N GLN A 5 10.41 16.54 -3.64
CA GLN A 5 11.34 15.79 -4.49
C GLN A 5 11.01 14.29 -4.59
N LEU A 6 10.08 13.78 -3.79
CA LEU A 6 9.75 12.35 -3.72
C LEU A 6 8.40 11.98 -4.36
N GLY A 7 7.67 12.94 -4.95
CA GLY A 7 6.41 12.66 -5.66
C GLY A 7 5.30 12.03 -4.78
N LEU A 8 5.35 12.24 -3.47
CA LEU A 8 4.45 11.56 -2.53
C LEU A 8 3.15 12.36 -2.35
N SER A 9 2.01 11.71 -2.62
CA SER A 9 0.67 12.24 -2.39
C SER A 9 0.47 12.56 -0.91
N PRO A 10 -0.10 13.74 -0.54
CA PRO A 10 -0.35 14.13 0.86
C PRO A 10 -1.25 13.17 1.65
N GLN A 11 -2.00 12.31 0.96
CA GLN A 11 -2.91 11.31 1.55
C GLN A 11 -2.23 9.97 1.82
N ASP A 12 -1.08 9.70 1.19
CA ASP A 12 -0.22 8.54 1.45
C ASP A 12 0.72 8.87 2.62
N SER A 13 0.15 8.95 3.81
CA SER A 13 0.87 9.32 5.03
C SER A 13 2.14 8.46 5.21
N LEU A 14 3.30 9.07 4.96
CA LEU A 14 4.64 8.56 5.23
C LEU A 14 4.75 7.83 6.59
N GLY A 15 4.01 8.28 7.60
CA GLY A 15 3.95 7.64 8.92
C GLY A 15 3.40 6.22 8.91
N THR A 16 2.47 5.89 8.02
CA THR A 16 1.80 4.57 7.97
C THR A 16 2.67 3.54 7.24
N ARG A 17 3.33 3.95 6.16
CA ARG A 17 4.33 3.09 5.48
C ARG A 17 5.53 2.80 6.37
N SER A 18 6.05 3.79 7.10
CA SER A 18 7.14 3.60 8.05
C SER A 18 6.78 2.61 9.18
N LYS A 19 5.54 2.63 9.69
CA LYS A 19 5.06 1.66 10.67
C LYS A 19 5.01 0.24 10.12
N ALA A 20 4.46 0.08 8.91
CA ALA A 20 4.39 -1.22 8.26
C ALA A 20 5.78 -1.80 7.96
N ILE A 21 6.74 -0.98 7.53
CA ILE A 21 8.15 -1.39 7.36
C ILE A 21 8.74 -1.85 8.70
N GLY A 22 8.48 -1.12 9.80
CA GLY A 22 8.97 -1.49 11.13
C GLY A 22 8.44 -2.86 11.59
N ILE A 23 7.13 -3.09 11.43
CA ILE A 23 6.51 -4.39 11.74
C ILE A 23 7.08 -5.49 10.84
N ALA A 24 7.15 -5.23 9.53
CA ALA A 24 7.65 -6.20 8.55
C ALA A 24 9.10 -6.62 8.84
N ARG A 25 9.97 -5.68 9.21
CA ARG A 25 11.35 -5.98 9.63
C ARG A 25 11.38 -6.83 10.90
N ASN A 26 10.55 -6.51 11.90
CA ASN A 26 10.49 -7.27 13.16
C ASN A 26 10.04 -8.71 12.97
N VAL A 27 9.18 -9.00 11.98
CA VAL A 27 8.70 -10.36 11.68
C VAL A 27 9.48 -11.04 10.55
N GLY A 28 10.56 -10.43 10.05
CA GLY A 28 11.38 -11.00 8.96
C GLY A 28 10.68 -11.07 7.60
N ALA A 29 9.69 -10.22 7.35
CA ALA A 29 8.99 -10.16 6.08
C ALA A 29 9.79 -9.40 5.01
N HIS A 30 9.83 -9.94 3.79
CA HIS A 30 10.46 -9.29 2.64
C HIS A 30 9.52 -8.32 1.92
N TYR A 31 8.22 -8.54 2.03
CA TYR A 31 7.19 -7.75 1.36
C TYR A 31 6.04 -7.40 2.29
N VAL A 32 5.38 -6.29 2.01
CA VAL A 32 4.09 -5.92 2.62
C VAL A 32 3.07 -5.78 1.50
N LEU A 33 1.94 -6.48 1.62
CA LEU A 33 0.80 -6.32 0.73
C LEU A 33 -0.25 -5.44 1.42
N TYR A 34 -0.49 -4.26 0.88
CA TYR A 34 -1.63 -3.43 1.27
C TYR A 34 -2.83 -3.80 0.39
N SER A 35 -4.01 -3.87 1.00
CA SER A 35 -5.27 -4.03 0.28
C SER A 35 -6.32 -3.10 0.87
N SER A 36 -7.12 -2.49 -0.01
CA SER A 36 -8.23 -1.63 0.38
C SER A 36 -9.41 -1.85 -0.57
N ALA A 37 -10.59 -2.09 0.00
CA ALA A 37 -11.84 -2.05 -0.74
C ALA A 37 -12.45 -0.65 -0.60
N SER A 38 -12.84 -0.06 -1.72
CA SER A 38 -13.46 1.27 -1.75
C SER A 38 -14.61 1.30 -2.75
N GLY A 39 -15.46 2.32 -2.63
CA GLY A 39 -16.63 2.49 -3.49
C GLY A 39 -17.89 1.85 -2.92
N ASN A 40 -18.75 1.34 -3.80
CA ASN A 40 -20.06 0.79 -3.43
C ASN A 40 -19.88 -0.54 -2.68
N VAL A 41 -20.52 -0.71 -1.53
CA VAL A 41 -20.46 -1.95 -0.74
C VAL A 41 -20.96 -3.19 -1.49
N ASN A 42 -21.90 -3.01 -2.43
CA ASN A 42 -22.45 -4.10 -3.26
C ASN A 42 -21.61 -4.38 -4.52
N ALA A 43 -20.70 -3.48 -4.88
CA ALA A 43 -19.80 -3.63 -6.02
C ALA A 43 -18.47 -2.92 -5.73
N PRO A 44 -17.70 -3.39 -4.74
CA PRO A 44 -16.53 -2.67 -4.30
C PRO A 44 -15.41 -2.82 -5.34
N THR A 45 -14.54 -1.82 -5.40
CA THR A 45 -13.29 -1.93 -6.13
C THR A 45 -12.19 -2.22 -5.13
N LEU A 46 -11.46 -3.31 -5.36
CA LEU A 46 -10.28 -3.67 -4.59
C LEU A 46 -9.05 -3.01 -5.20
N GLN A 47 -8.25 -2.33 -4.39
CA GLN A 47 -6.91 -1.87 -4.74
C GLN A 47 -5.90 -2.66 -3.91
N MET A 48 -4.78 -3.03 -4.53
CA MET A 48 -3.69 -3.72 -3.87
C MET A 48 -2.35 -3.14 -4.28
N GLN A 49 -1.40 -3.12 -3.35
CA GLN A 49 -0.03 -2.64 -3.57
C GLN A 49 0.95 -3.54 -2.82
N LEU A 50 1.96 -4.06 -3.53
CA LEU A 50 3.04 -4.84 -2.96
C LEU A 50 4.28 -3.96 -2.78
N MET A 51 4.72 -3.82 -1.54
CA MET A 51 5.89 -3.04 -1.15
C MET A 51 7.07 -3.95 -0.84
N LEU A 52 8.24 -3.68 -1.42
CA LEU A 52 9.51 -4.28 -1.01
C LEU A 52 9.97 -3.63 0.30
N VAL A 53 10.12 -4.42 1.37
CA VAL A 53 10.44 -3.90 2.72
C VAL A 53 11.83 -3.29 2.79
N GLN A 54 12.77 -3.80 1.99
CA GLN A 54 14.16 -3.35 1.98
C GLN A 54 14.27 -1.87 1.61
N THR A 55 13.54 -1.43 0.57
CA THR A 55 13.60 -0.08 0.01
C THR A 55 12.39 0.78 0.34
N GLY A 56 11.27 0.17 0.73
CA GLY A 56 9.98 0.83 0.88
C GLY A 56 9.27 1.14 -0.45
N GLU A 57 9.78 0.60 -1.57
CA GLU A 57 9.24 0.82 -2.91
C GLU A 57 8.02 -0.06 -3.19
N ILE A 58 7.01 0.48 -3.87
CA ILE A 58 5.91 -0.31 -4.41
C ILE A 58 6.36 -0.94 -5.73
N ILE A 59 6.54 -2.26 -5.74
CA ILE A 59 7.03 -3.03 -6.90
C ILE A 59 5.90 -3.62 -7.74
N TRP A 60 4.68 -3.63 -7.20
CA TRP A 60 3.49 -4.04 -7.94
C TRP A 60 2.25 -3.32 -7.40
N SER A 61 1.32 -3.02 -8.30
CA SER A 61 0.00 -2.50 -7.94
C SER A 61 -1.08 -3.10 -8.83
N GLY A 62 -2.24 -3.34 -8.25
CA GLY A 62 -3.39 -3.92 -8.95
C GLY A 62 -4.70 -3.27 -8.51
N LYS A 63 -5.65 -3.19 -9.43
CA LYS A 63 -7.01 -2.71 -9.17
C LYS A 63 -8.00 -3.63 -9.89
N GLY A 64 -9.04 -4.06 -9.19
CA GLY A 64 -10.04 -4.96 -9.74
C GLY A 64 -11.42 -4.72 -9.14
N ALA A 65 -12.46 -4.90 -9.94
CA ALA A 65 -13.83 -4.98 -9.43
C ALA A 65 -14.04 -6.32 -8.72
N VAL A 66 -14.77 -6.31 -7.61
CA VAL A 66 -15.19 -7.54 -6.93
C VAL A 66 -16.62 -7.85 -7.35
N SER A 67 -16.84 -9.05 -7.91
CA SER A 67 -18.20 -9.56 -8.19
C SER A 67 -18.60 -10.59 -7.15
N GLN A 68 -19.89 -10.65 -6.85
CA GLN A 68 -20.48 -11.73 -6.07
C GLN A 68 -20.53 -13.00 -6.95
N GLN A 69 -20.10 -14.14 -6.41
CA GLN A 69 -20.22 -15.45 -7.07
C GLN A 69 -21.63 -16.03 -6.91
#